data_AF-A0A7J7GD59-F1
#
_entry.id   AF-A0A7J7GD59-F1
#
_cell.length_a   1.000
_cell.length_b   1.000
_cell.length_c   1.000
_cell.angle_alpha   90.00
_cell.angle_beta   90.00
_cell.angle_gamma   90.00
#
_symmetry.space_group_name_H-M   'P 1'
#
loop_
_entity.id
_entity.type
_entity.pdbx_description
1 polymer ?
#
loop_
_entity_poly.entity_id
_entity_poly.type
_entity_poly.pdbx_seq_one_letter_code
_entity_poly.pdbx_strand_id
1 'polypeptide(L)'
;MACMVHAILEVFREGDDGVSMFTLGDIQSLLWRIFGSHFDQGFGGARFALSYPLVAAMVKDLEGCLRRYPYLKSAYLIIKYCVDELGVPFSAERGIHQIDLRIDISDFLPSHPRSLLLSLHHFDKVEPILPSMNCFRSANHLVKATKTDQSRMLQQTICYQKKTNWSFSISWGYSAHIYENVLPRSILKRPLETFRPWLKEMPALYMFNTQWPPYFFLRIC
;
A
#
# COMPACT_ATOMS: atom_id res chain seq x y z
N MET A 1 1.52 -7.39 -9.96
CA MET A 1 1.79 -7.39 -8.50
C MET A 1 3.29 -7.40 -8.21
N ALA A 2 3.75 -6.61 -7.22
CA ALA A 2 5.15 -6.53 -6.78
C ALA A 2 5.26 -6.87 -5.28
N CYS A 3 6.23 -7.70 -4.90
CA CYS A 3 6.37 -8.28 -3.55
C CYS A 3 7.78 -8.07 -3.00
N MET A 4 7.89 -7.60 -1.76
CA MET A 4 9.15 -7.30 -1.10
C MET A 4 9.45 -8.39 -0.08
N VAL A 5 10.00 -9.51 -0.57
CA VAL A 5 10.20 -10.74 0.22
C VAL A 5 11.00 -10.49 1.51
N HIS A 6 12.06 -9.69 1.45
CA HIS A 6 12.87 -9.39 2.63
C HIS A 6 12.08 -8.64 3.72
N ALA A 7 11.26 -7.65 3.34
CA ALA A 7 10.39 -6.98 4.31
C ALA A 7 9.31 -7.91 4.87
N ILE A 8 8.76 -8.80 4.04
CA ILE A 8 7.77 -9.80 4.48
C ILE A 8 8.38 -10.71 5.54
N LEU A 9 9.61 -11.18 5.32
CA LEU A 9 10.33 -12.00 6.31
C LEU A 9 10.71 -11.22 7.57
N GLU A 10 10.93 -9.90 7.45
CA GLU A 10 11.22 -9.03 8.59
C GLU A 10 9.98 -8.78 9.46
N VAL A 11 8.81 -8.56 8.84
CA VAL A 11 7.53 -8.34 9.54
C VAL A 11 6.95 -9.66 10.06
N PHE A 12 6.95 -10.71 9.25
CA PHE A 12 6.37 -12.02 9.56
C PHE A 12 7.48 -13.04 9.83
N ARG A 13 8.34 -12.74 10.80
CA ARG A 13 9.50 -13.57 11.08
C ARG A 13 9.07 -14.94 11.63
N GLU A 14 9.67 -15.99 11.08
CA GLU A 14 9.47 -17.37 11.54
C GLU A 14 9.93 -17.48 13.02
N GLY A 15 9.03 -17.90 13.91
CA GLY A 15 9.24 -17.96 15.37
C GLY A 15 8.47 -16.93 16.21
N ASP A 16 7.58 -16.14 15.60
CA ASP A 16 6.54 -15.44 16.34
C ASP A 16 5.42 -16.44 16.70
N ASP A 17 5.40 -16.94 17.93
CA ASP A 17 4.47 -17.97 18.42
C ASP A 17 3.02 -17.44 18.60
N GLY A 18 2.80 -16.16 18.31
CA GLY A 18 1.52 -15.50 18.45
C GLY A 18 0.46 -15.96 17.42
N VAL A 19 -0.80 -15.92 17.85
CA VAL A 19 -1.98 -16.09 16.98
C VAL A 19 -2.34 -14.73 16.41
N SER A 20 -1.98 -14.48 15.14
CA SER A 20 -2.16 -13.18 14.50
C SER A 20 -2.70 -13.29 13.07
N MET A 21 -3.49 -12.27 12.69
CA MET A 21 -3.90 -12.00 11.31
C MET A 21 -3.58 -10.54 10.97
N PHE A 22 -2.87 -10.34 9.85
CA PHE A 22 -2.53 -9.02 9.33
C PHE A 22 -3.26 -8.71 8.03
N THR A 23 -3.74 -7.48 7.87
CA THR A 23 -4.58 -7.06 6.74
C THR A 23 -4.08 -5.73 6.17
N LEU A 24 -4.75 -5.22 5.12
CA LEU A 24 -4.39 -3.96 4.48
C LEU A 24 -4.44 -2.79 5.47
N GLY A 25 -3.35 -2.00 5.55
CA GLY A 25 -3.40 -0.68 6.16
C GLY A 25 -4.10 0.31 5.23
N ASP A 26 -5.14 0.97 5.73
CA ASP A 26 -6.22 1.64 5.00
C ASP A 26 -5.83 2.94 4.23
N ILE A 27 -4.69 2.96 3.53
CA ILE A 27 -4.13 4.17 2.92
C ILE A 27 -4.59 4.35 1.47
N GLN A 28 -5.19 3.33 0.85
CA GLN A 28 -5.50 3.34 -0.59
C GLN A 28 -6.96 3.10 -0.90
N SER A 29 -7.79 2.91 0.13
CA SER A 29 -9.20 2.67 -0.05
C SER A 29 -9.90 3.96 -0.48
N LEU A 30 -10.86 3.81 -1.38
CA LEU A 30 -11.84 4.86 -1.69
C LEU A 30 -12.96 4.77 -0.66
N LEU A 31 -13.51 5.92 -0.23
CA LEU A 31 -14.60 5.97 0.76
C LEU A 31 -15.78 5.06 0.39
N TRP A 32 -16.12 4.96 -0.89
CA TRP A 32 -17.23 4.10 -1.34
C TRP A 32 -17.01 2.61 -1.01
N ARG A 33 -15.76 2.14 -1.01
CA ARG A 33 -15.44 0.75 -0.69
C ARG A 33 -15.69 0.48 0.77
N ILE A 34 -15.37 1.44 1.63
CA ILE A 34 -15.69 1.37 3.06
C ILE A 34 -17.20 1.40 3.25
N PHE A 35 -17.94 2.28 2.58
CA PHE A 35 -19.40 2.34 2.74
C PHE A 35 -20.12 1.12 2.16
N GLY A 36 -19.55 0.48 1.14
CA GLY A 36 -20.11 -0.71 0.49
C GLY A 36 -19.53 -2.03 1.00
N SER A 37 -18.70 -2.03 2.04
CA SER A 37 -18.08 -3.24 2.59
C SER A 37 -17.85 -3.11 4.10
N HIS A 38 -17.45 -4.19 4.78
CA HIS A 38 -17.19 -4.12 6.22
C HIS A 38 -15.86 -3.42 6.50
N PHE A 39 -15.77 -2.69 7.60
CA PHE A 39 -14.51 -2.20 8.15
C PHE A 39 -13.57 -3.39 8.45
N ASP A 40 -12.25 -3.18 8.39
CA ASP A 40 -11.22 -4.20 8.64
C ASP A 40 -11.23 -5.38 7.67
N GLN A 41 -11.39 -5.06 6.37
CA GLN A 41 -11.27 -6.06 5.31
C GLN A 41 -10.26 -5.69 4.23
N GLY A 42 -9.57 -6.73 3.75
CA GLY A 42 -8.88 -6.74 2.50
C GLY A 42 -9.89 -6.82 1.37
N PHE A 43 -9.86 -5.83 0.48
CA PHE A 43 -10.75 -5.77 -0.66
C PHE A 43 -10.20 -6.50 -1.89
N GLY A 44 -11.03 -7.31 -2.56
CA GLY A 44 -10.91 -7.66 -3.99
C GLY A 44 -9.57 -8.24 -4.50
N GLY A 45 -8.70 -8.75 -3.62
CA GLY A 45 -7.32 -9.14 -3.93
C GLY A 45 -6.29 -8.69 -2.89
N ALA A 46 -6.73 -7.91 -1.90
CA ALA A 46 -5.89 -7.43 -0.82
C ALA A 46 -5.36 -8.60 -0.01
N ARG A 47 -4.06 -8.51 0.24
CA ARG A 47 -3.28 -9.57 0.87
C ARG A 47 -3.47 -9.49 2.38
N PHE A 48 -3.56 -10.67 2.97
CA PHE A 48 -3.48 -10.85 4.40
C PHE A 48 -2.38 -11.86 4.69
N ALA A 49 -1.86 -11.81 5.91
CA ALA A 49 -0.96 -12.83 6.43
C ALA A 49 -1.63 -13.47 7.65
N LEU A 50 -1.60 -14.80 7.71
CA LEU A 50 -2.04 -15.58 8.86
C LEU A 50 -0.82 -16.25 9.47
N SER A 51 -0.69 -16.14 10.79
CA SER A 51 0.26 -16.96 11.54
C SER A 51 -0.05 -18.45 11.40
N TYR A 52 0.98 -19.29 11.48
CA TYR A 52 0.79 -20.74 11.38
C TYR A 52 -0.15 -21.31 12.46
N PRO A 53 -0.04 -20.95 13.76
CA PRO A 53 -0.97 -21.42 14.78
C PRO A 53 -2.43 -21.04 14.50
N LEU A 54 -2.67 -19.85 13.94
CA LEU A 54 -4.01 -19.43 13.54
C LEU A 54 -4.56 -20.32 12.43
N VAL A 55 -3.78 -20.57 11.39
CA VAL A 55 -4.18 -21.47 10.30
C VAL A 55 -4.48 -22.86 10.85
N ALA A 56 -3.60 -23.40 11.70
CA ALA A 56 -3.77 -24.72 12.32
C ALA A 56 -5.02 -24.83 13.20
N ALA A 57 -5.44 -23.73 13.85
CA ALA A 57 -6.70 -23.68 14.58
C ALA A 57 -7.91 -23.59 13.64
N MET A 58 -7.85 -22.69 12.65
CA MET A 58 -8.95 -22.42 11.70
C MET A 58 -9.32 -23.64 10.85
N VAL A 59 -8.33 -24.41 10.39
CA VAL A 59 -8.59 -25.58 9.53
C VAL A 59 -9.38 -26.69 10.22
N LYS A 60 -9.42 -26.71 11.57
CA LYS A 60 -10.16 -27.74 12.34
C LYS A 60 -11.67 -27.66 12.15
N ASP A 61 -12.22 -26.48 11.87
CA ASP A 61 -13.66 -26.28 11.62
C ASP A 61 -13.92 -25.39 10.39
N LEU A 62 -13.00 -25.39 9.42
CA LEU A 62 -13.14 -24.57 8.21
C LEU A 62 -14.41 -24.94 7.43
N GLU A 63 -14.73 -26.23 7.31
CA GLU A 63 -15.97 -26.66 6.67
C GLU A 63 -17.22 -26.19 7.42
N GLY A 64 -17.20 -26.23 8.76
CA GLY A 64 -18.27 -25.71 9.59
C GLY A 64 -18.47 -24.21 9.36
N CYS A 65 -17.39 -23.44 9.35
CA CYS A 65 -17.43 -22.01 9.05
C CYS A 65 -18.02 -21.75 7.65
N LEU A 66 -17.56 -22.47 6.63
CA LEU A 66 -18.08 -22.34 5.25
C LEU A 66 -19.59 -22.63 5.17
N ARG A 67 -20.09 -23.61 5.94
CA ARG A 67 -21.53 -23.93 6.02
C ARG A 67 -22.34 -22.89 6.78
N ARG A 68 -21.75 -22.20 7.76
CA ARG A 68 -22.40 -21.10 8.50
C ARG A 68 -22.51 -19.83 7.66
N TYR A 69 -21.55 -19.59 6.76
CA TYR A 69 -21.51 -18.40 5.91
C TYR A 69 -21.60 -18.70 4.40
N PRO A 70 -22.59 -19.47 3.92
CA PRO A 70 -22.66 -19.91 2.52
C PRO A 70 -23.03 -18.76 1.56
N TYR A 71 -23.50 -17.64 2.10
CA TYR A 71 -23.89 -16.45 1.34
C TYR A 71 -22.71 -15.50 1.06
N LEU A 72 -21.56 -15.67 1.73
CA LEU A 72 -20.38 -14.87 1.50
C LEU A 72 -19.73 -15.25 0.17
N LYS A 73 -19.52 -14.27 -0.71
CA LYS A 73 -18.95 -14.48 -2.06
C LYS A 73 -17.46 -14.12 -2.16
N SER A 74 -16.86 -13.63 -1.08
CA SER A 74 -15.46 -13.20 -1.05
C SER A 74 -14.65 -14.14 -0.17
N ALA A 75 -13.61 -14.75 -0.74
CA ALA A 75 -12.70 -15.61 0.01
C ALA A 75 -12.06 -14.88 1.21
N TYR A 76 -11.72 -13.60 1.04
CA TYR A 76 -11.24 -12.78 2.16
C TYR A 76 -12.28 -12.66 3.26
N LEU A 77 -13.54 -12.36 2.91
CA LEU A 77 -14.61 -12.22 3.91
C LEU A 77 -14.88 -13.53 4.63
N ILE A 78 -14.86 -14.64 3.91
CA ILE A 78 -14.99 -15.97 4.52
C ILE A 78 -13.87 -16.19 5.54
N ILE A 79 -12.61 -15.99 5.15
CA ILE A 79 -11.46 -16.15 6.07
C ILE A 79 -11.57 -15.21 7.26
N LYS A 80 -11.94 -13.94 7.03
CA LYS A 80 -12.19 -12.97 8.09
C LYS A 80 -13.20 -13.51 9.12
N TYR A 81 -14.36 -13.96 8.66
CA TYR A 81 -15.40 -14.49 9.54
C TYR A 81 -14.95 -15.77 10.27
N CYS A 82 -14.25 -16.68 9.61
CA CYS A 82 -13.71 -17.87 10.27
C CYS A 82 -12.67 -17.54 11.34
N VAL A 83 -11.85 -16.49 11.13
CA VAL A 83 -10.88 -16.01 12.12
C VAL A 83 -11.57 -15.29 13.27
N ASP A 84 -12.64 -14.53 13.00
CA ASP A 84 -13.47 -13.89 14.02
C ASP A 84 -14.14 -14.91 14.97
N GLU A 85 -14.55 -16.08 14.45
CA GLU A 85 -15.08 -17.18 15.29
C GLU A 85 -14.03 -17.75 16.27
N LEU A 86 -12.74 -17.58 15.97
CA LEU A 86 -11.65 -17.94 16.88
C LEU A 86 -11.31 -16.82 17.87
N GLY A 87 -11.98 -15.67 17.79
CA GLY A 87 -11.76 -14.52 18.68
C GLY A 87 -10.45 -13.79 18.42
N VAL A 88 -9.85 -13.93 17.24
CA VAL A 88 -8.55 -13.35 16.91
C VAL A 88 -8.73 -12.01 16.19
N PRO A 89 -8.28 -10.89 16.75
CA PRO A 89 -8.46 -9.58 16.14
C PRO A 89 -7.54 -9.38 14.92
N PHE A 90 -7.97 -8.53 14.00
CA PHE A 90 -7.17 -8.13 12.84
C PHE A 90 -6.19 -7.01 13.20
N SER A 91 -4.98 -7.10 12.67
CA SER A 91 -3.98 -6.04 12.74
C SER A 91 -3.77 -5.42 11.36
N ALA A 92 -3.92 -4.10 11.25
CA ALA A 92 -3.70 -3.39 9.99
C ALA A 92 -2.20 -3.19 9.71
N GLU A 93 -1.70 -3.74 8.61
CA GLU A 93 -0.31 -3.62 8.18
C GLU A 93 -0.17 -2.60 7.04
N ARG A 94 0.48 -1.46 7.35
CA ARG A 94 0.60 -0.29 6.47
C ARG A 94 1.49 -0.52 5.25
N GLY A 95 2.28 -1.59 5.23
CA GLY A 95 3.11 -2.00 4.11
C GLY A 95 2.39 -2.76 2.99
N ILE A 96 1.15 -3.21 3.22
CA ILE A 96 0.38 -3.98 2.24
C ILE A 96 -0.57 -3.04 1.51
N HIS A 97 -0.46 -3.00 0.18
CA HIS A 97 -1.18 -2.05 -0.67
C HIS A 97 -1.96 -2.75 -1.77
N GLN A 98 -3.23 -2.36 -1.96
CA GLN A 98 -4.13 -2.93 -2.97
C GLN A 98 -3.95 -2.27 -4.36
N ILE A 99 -3.55 -1.00 -4.37
CA ILE A 99 -3.47 -0.06 -5.51
C ILE A 99 -4.76 -0.08 -6.34
N ASP A 100 -5.87 0.35 -5.75
CA ASP A 100 -7.11 0.64 -6.50
C ASP A 100 -7.07 2.02 -7.16
N LEU A 101 -5.94 2.30 -7.80
CA LEU A 101 -5.64 3.52 -8.53
C LEU A 101 -5.30 3.17 -9.99
N ARG A 102 -5.38 4.15 -10.87
CA ARG A 102 -5.09 4.05 -12.31
C ARG A 102 -4.21 5.21 -12.77
N ILE A 103 -3.69 5.07 -14.01
CA ILE A 103 -2.84 6.05 -14.68
C ILE A 103 -1.50 6.15 -13.96
N ASP A 104 -1.06 7.32 -13.51
CA ASP A 104 0.28 7.53 -12.98
C ASP A 104 0.27 7.53 -11.44
N ILE A 105 0.74 6.44 -10.83
CA ILE A 105 0.92 6.36 -9.37
C ILE A 105 2.33 6.78 -8.92
N SER A 106 3.14 7.32 -9.81
CA SER A 106 4.54 7.65 -9.52
C SER A 106 4.68 8.67 -8.39
N ASP A 107 3.70 9.56 -8.23
CA ASP A 107 3.67 10.55 -7.14
C ASP A 107 2.88 10.10 -5.91
N PHE A 108 2.23 8.93 -5.99
CA PHE A 108 1.62 8.27 -4.84
C PHE A 108 2.67 7.56 -3.98
N LEU A 109 3.58 6.79 -4.60
CA LEU A 109 4.58 5.99 -3.89
C LEU A 109 5.51 6.78 -2.93
N PRO A 110 5.96 8.01 -3.24
CA PRO A 110 6.77 8.83 -2.34
C PRO A 110 6.09 9.23 -1.03
N SER A 111 4.76 9.15 -0.99
CA SER A 111 3.95 9.45 0.20
C SER A 111 3.74 8.24 1.11
N HIS A 112 4.41 7.11 0.81
CA HIS A 112 4.31 5.89 1.58
C HIS A 112 4.51 6.17 3.09
N PRO A 113 3.70 5.58 3.97
CA PRO A 113 3.85 5.74 5.41
C PRO A 113 5.24 5.29 5.89
N ARG A 114 5.59 5.69 7.12
CA ARG A 114 6.77 5.16 7.81
C ARG A 114 6.51 3.71 8.28
N SER A 115 6.55 2.79 7.33
CA SER A 115 6.51 1.34 7.53
C SER A 115 7.32 0.66 6.43
N LEU A 116 7.60 -0.63 6.59
CA LEU A 116 8.19 -1.42 5.53
C LEU A 116 7.21 -1.54 4.36
N LEU A 117 7.69 -1.36 3.12
CA LEU A 117 6.91 -1.66 1.93
C LEU A 117 6.90 -3.18 1.73
N LEU A 118 5.73 -3.81 1.78
CA LEU A 118 5.59 -5.27 1.73
C LEU A 118 5.07 -5.77 0.39
N SER A 119 4.00 -5.15 -0.12
CA SER A 119 3.45 -5.53 -1.42
C SER A 119 2.65 -4.41 -2.06
N LEU A 120 2.68 -4.39 -3.40
CA LEU A 120 1.85 -3.54 -4.25
C LEU A 120 1.01 -4.46 -5.16
N HIS A 121 -0.25 -4.66 -4.81
CA HIS A 121 -1.24 -5.33 -5.66
C HIS A 121 -1.69 -4.39 -6.80
N HIS A 122 -2.32 -4.91 -7.86
CA HIS A 122 -2.69 -4.17 -9.09
C HIS A 122 -1.61 -3.27 -9.72
N PHE A 123 -0.34 -3.43 -9.33
CA PHE A 123 0.77 -2.67 -9.91
C PHE A 123 0.94 -2.89 -11.42
N ASP A 124 0.39 -3.97 -11.97
CA ASP A 124 0.33 -4.27 -13.40
C ASP A 124 -0.77 -3.49 -14.16
N LYS A 125 -1.58 -2.69 -13.47
CA LYS A 125 -2.73 -1.95 -14.01
C LYS A 125 -2.55 -0.44 -14.04
N VAL A 126 -1.36 0.02 -13.67
CA VAL A 126 -0.96 1.43 -13.67
C VAL A 126 0.12 1.67 -14.73
N GLU A 127 0.35 2.92 -15.08
CA GLU A 127 1.45 3.31 -15.96
C GLU A 127 2.81 2.98 -15.32
N PRO A 128 3.85 2.75 -16.14
CA PRO A 128 5.18 2.50 -15.61
C PRO A 128 5.66 3.68 -14.75
N ILE A 129 6.15 3.37 -13.54
CA ILE A 129 6.65 4.42 -12.62
C ILE A 129 8.03 4.98 -13.01
N LEU A 130 8.72 4.32 -13.97
CA LEU A 130 9.97 4.76 -14.56
C LEU A 130 9.75 5.04 -16.06
N PRO A 131 9.99 6.28 -16.54
CA PRO A 131 9.63 6.72 -17.90
C PRO A 131 10.26 5.91 -19.05
N SER A 132 11.41 5.27 -18.81
CA SER A 132 12.16 4.50 -19.80
C SER A 132 11.89 2.98 -19.74
N MET A 133 10.94 2.54 -18.91
CA MET A 133 10.65 1.14 -18.67
C MET A 133 9.19 0.81 -18.94
N ASN A 134 8.92 -0.45 -19.28
CA ASN A 134 7.56 -0.97 -19.19
C ASN A 134 7.20 -1.29 -17.73
N CYS A 135 5.91 -1.51 -17.47
CA CYS A 135 5.39 -1.75 -16.13
C CYS A 135 6.12 -2.90 -15.39
N PHE A 136 6.34 -4.03 -16.06
CA PHE A 136 7.05 -5.17 -15.48
C PHE A 136 8.50 -4.85 -15.10
N ARG A 137 9.26 -4.23 -16.01
CA ARG A 137 10.65 -3.82 -15.76
C ARG A 137 10.73 -2.79 -14.64
N SER A 138 9.81 -1.85 -14.62
CA SER A 138 9.69 -0.83 -13.58
C SER A 138 9.41 -1.45 -12.20
N ALA A 139 8.50 -2.42 -12.13
CA ALA A 139 8.20 -3.18 -10.91
C ALA A 139 9.44 -3.95 -10.42
N ASN A 140 10.12 -4.64 -11.33
CA ASN A 140 11.31 -5.41 -11.00
C ASN A 140 12.47 -4.50 -10.56
N HIS A 141 12.62 -3.32 -11.15
CA HIS A 141 13.60 -2.33 -10.73
C HIS A 141 13.32 -1.85 -9.29
N LEU A 142 12.07 -1.55 -8.97
CA LEU A 142 11.66 -1.18 -7.60
C LEU A 142 11.96 -2.32 -6.60
N VAL A 143 11.57 -3.56 -6.92
CA VAL A 143 11.88 -4.74 -6.07
C VAL A 143 13.39 -4.95 -5.91
N LYS A 144 14.18 -4.68 -6.96
CA LYS A 144 15.64 -4.76 -6.87
C LYS A 144 16.22 -3.67 -5.96
N ALA A 145 15.68 -2.45 -6.00
CA ALA A 145 16.11 -1.37 -5.10
C ALA A 145 15.89 -1.74 -3.63
N THR A 146 14.78 -2.43 -3.32
CA THR A 146 14.49 -2.85 -1.94
C THR A 146 15.51 -3.84 -1.37
N LYS A 147 16.24 -4.58 -2.22
CA LYS A 147 17.32 -5.47 -1.76
C LYS A 147 18.54 -4.72 -1.20
N THR A 148 18.69 -3.46 -1.56
CA THR A 148 19.82 -2.63 -1.08
C THR A 148 19.50 -2.01 0.27
N ASP A 149 18.27 -1.50 0.43
CA ASP A 149 17.83 -0.86 1.67
C ASP A 149 16.32 -0.95 1.85
N GLN A 150 15.87 -2.14 2.28
CA GLN A 150 14.47 -2.45 2.46
C GLN A 150 13.82 -1.56 3.54
N SER A 151 14.56 -1.26 4.61
CA SER A 151 14.04 -0.53 5.77
C SER A 151 13.68 0.91 5.48
N ARG A 152 14.38 1.54 4.53
CA ARG A 152 14.15 2.93 4.12
C ARG A 152 13.37 3.05 2.82
N MET A 153 13.02 1.95 2.15
CA MET A 153 12.34 2.00 0.86
C MET A 153 11.08 2.89 0.89
N LEU A 154 10.99 3.83 -0.06
CA LEU A 154 9.93 4.83 -0.20
C LEU A 154 9.78 5.82 0.98
N GLN A 155 10.66 5.78 1.98
CA GLN A 155 10.60 6.74 3.07
C GLN A 155 10.94 8.14 2.56
N GLN A 156 10.10 9.11 2.92
CA GLN A 156 10.25 10.49 2.46
C GLN A 156 11.15 11.30 3.40
N THR A 157 12.14 11.98 2.83
CA THR A 157 13.01 12.96 3.49
C THR A 157 12.80 14.32 2.85
N ILE A 158 12.49 15.35 3.65
CA ILE A 158 12.21 16.70 3.16
C ILE A 158 13.31 17.66 3.61
N CYS A 159 13.94 18.31 2.63
CA CYS A 159 15.02 19.27 2.81
C CYS A 159 14.69 20.62 2.17
N TYR A 160 15.30 21.68 2.69
CA TYR A 160 15.09 23.05 2.20
C TYR A 160 16.43 23.68 1.85
N GLN A 161 16.55 24.21 0.63
CA GLN A 161 17.73 24.94 0.21
C GLN A 161 17.47 26.44 0.33
N LYS A 162 18.07 27.05 1.36
CA LYS A 162 17.81 28.45 1.72
C LYS A 162 18.23 29.46 0.66
N LYS A 163 19.34 29.21 -0.05
CA LYS A 163 19.89 30.17 -1.04
C LYS A 163 18.98 30.36 -2.26
N THR A 164 18.33 29.28 -2.69
CA THR A 164 17.47 29.28 -3.88
C THR A 164 15.99 29.29 -3.53
N ASN A 165 15.63 29.24 -2.24
CA ASN A 165 14.25 29.08 -1.75
C ASN A 165 13.56 27.82 -2.31
N TRP A 166 14.29 26.73 -2.44
CA TRP A 166 13.76 25.47 -2.98
C TRP A 166 13.42 24.46 -1.89
N SER A 167 12.43 23.61 -2.17
CA SER A 167 12.12 22.43 -1.37
C SER A 167 12.48 21.16 -2.14
N PHE A 168 13.04 20.19 -1.42
CA PHE A 168 13.37 18.88 -1.93
C PHE A 168 12.59 17.84 -1.14
N SER A 169 11.92 16.94 -1.83
CA SER A 169 11.28 15.76 -1.24
C SER A 169 11.87 14.51 -1.86
N ILE A 170 12.59 13.74 -1.06
CA ILE A 170 13.38 12.58 -1.52
C ILE A 170 12.73 11.32 -0.96
N SER A 171 12.30 10.43 -1.85
CA SER A 171 11.82 9.09 -1.55
C SER A 171 12.95 8.09 -1.75
N TRP A 172 13.44 7.53 -0.65
CA TRP A 172 14.60 6.64 -0.65
C TRP A 172 14.40 5.43 -1.58
N GLY A 173 15.39 5.17 -2.43
CA GLY A 173 15.39 4.06 -3.38
C GLY A 173 14.47 4.25 -4.59
N TYR A 174 13.85 5.42 -4.76
CA TYR A 174 12.89 5.64 -5.85
C TYR A 174 13.01 7.00 -6.54
N SER A 175 12.66 8.12 -5.90
CA SER A 175 12.50 9.39 -6.61
C SER A 175 12.90 10.61 -5.79
N ALA A 176 13.18 11.72 -6.47
CA ALA A 176 13.35 13.04 -5.87
C ALA A 176 12.46 14.08 -6.56
N HIS A 177 11.71 14.83 -5.77
CA HIS A 177 10.90 15.96 -6.22
C HIS A 177 11.58 17.27 -5.82
N ILE A 178 11.76 18.15 -6.79
CA ILE A 178 12.34 19.48 -6.62
C ILE A 178 11.25 20.50 -6.88
N TYR A 179 11.04 21.39 -5.91
CA TYR A 179 10.07 22.47 -5.98
C TYR A 179 10.81 23.79 -5.90
N GLU A 180 10.59 24.67 -6.88
CA GLU A 180 11.23 25.99 -6.94
C GLU A 180 10.59 27.02 -5.99
N ASN A 181 10.04 26.55 -4.86
CA ASN A 181 9.41 27.33 -3.81
C ASN A 181 9.57 26.63 -2.45
N VAL A 182 9.49 27.39 -1.37
CA VAL A 182 9.46 26.83 0.00
C VAL A 182 8.04 26.37 0.34
N LEU A 183 7.82 25.07 0.31
CA LEU A 183 6.53 24.44 0.63
C LEU A 183 6.57 23.82 2.03
N PRO A 184 5.52 23.98 2.84
CA PRO A 184 5.49 23.38 4.18
C PRO A 184 5.47 21.85 4.10
N ARG A 185 6.09 21.19 5.08
CA ARG A 185 6.13 19.72 5.17
C ARG A 185 4.73 19.08 5.18
N SER A 186 3.72 19.78 5.70
CA SER A 186 2.33 19.33 5.72
C SER A 186 1.70 19.19 4.33
N ILE A 187 2.25 19.90 3.35
CA ILE A 187 1.88 19.84 1.93
C ILE A 187 2.76 18.79 1.22
N LEU A 188 4.08 18.86 1.37
CA LEU A 188 5.04 17.97 0.69
C LEU A 188 4.89 16.47 1.04
N LYS A 189 4.33 16.15 2.21
CA LYS A 189 4.02 14.76 2.60
C LYS A 189 2.84 14.16 1.86
N ARG A 190 2.00 14.99 1.23
CA ARG A 190 0.83 14.54 0.48
C ARG A 190 1.24 14.14 -0.93
N PRO A 191 0.69 13.05 -1.47
CA PRO A 191 0.97 12.69 -2.86
C PRO A 191 0.39 13.73 -3.82
N LEU A 192 1.08 13.95 -4.95
CA LEU A 192 0.51 14.70 -6.06
C LEU A 192 -0.56 13.84 -6.74
N GLU A 193 -1.71 14.42 -7.05
CA GLU A 193 -2.82 13.70 -7.66
C GLU A 193 -2.60 13.51 -9.17
N THR A 194 -1.69 12.60 -9.53
CA THR A 194 -1.43 12.16 -10.92
C THR A 194 -2.19 10.88 -11.28
N PHE A 195 -2.80 10.24 -10.29
CA PHE A 195 -3.56 9.01 -10.41
C PHE A 195 -5.07 9.30 -10.46
N ARG A 196 -5.85 8.28 -10.80
CA ARG A 196 -7.32 8.31 -10.75
C ARG A 196 -7.89 7.11 -9.99
N PRO A 197 -9.14 7.19 -9.51
CA PRO A 197 -9.83 6.06 -8.91
C PRO A 197 -9.89 4.83 -9.84
N TRP A 198 -9.95 3.64 -9.25
CA TRP A 198 -10.15 2.40 -9.99
C TRP A 198 -11.40 2.40 -10.89
N LEU A 199 -12.52 2.94 -10.41
CA LEU A 199 -13.74 3.04 -11.21
C LEU A 199 -13.81 4.40 -11.89
N LYS A 200 -13.98 4.41 -13.22
CA LYS A 200 -13.95 5.65 -14.03
C LYS A 200 -15.05 6.66 -13.66
N GLU A 201 -16.20 6.16 -13.21
CA GLU A 201 -17.40 6.95 -12.93
C GLU A 201 -17.48 7.42 -11.48
N MET A 202 -16.51 7.04 -10.64
CA MET A 202 -16.52 7.38 -9.22
C MET A 202 -15.80 8.69 -8.93
N PRO A 203 -16.33 9.53 -8.03
CA PRO A 203 -15.61 10.69 -7.54
C PRO A 203 -14.33 10.27 -6.81
N ALA A 204 -13.31 11.13 -6.89
CA ALA A 204 -12.00 10.95 -6.26
C ALA A 204 -12.07 11.15 -4.73
N LEU A 205 -12.75 10.24 -4.05
CA LEU A 205 -12.94 10.26 -2.59
C LEU A 205 -11.94 9.32 -1.93
N TYR A 206 -10.70 9.78 -1.80
CA TYR A 206 -9.62 9.04 -1.13
C TYR A 206 -9.72 9.19 0.40
N MET A 207 -9.21 8.18 1.12
CA MET A 207 -9.02 8.26 2.57
C MET A 207 -7.82 9.10 3.02
N PHE A 208 -7.15 9.74 2.08
CA PHE A 208 -5.98 10.58 2.31
C PHE A 208 -6.11 11.86 1.52
N ASN A 209 -5.46 12.91 2.02
CA ASN A 209 -5.43 14.19 1.34
C ASN A 209 -4.36 14.17 0.24
N THR A 210 -4.75 14.57 -0.96
CA THR A 210 -3.85 14.82 -2.08
C THR A 210 -3.46 16.29 -2.14
N GLN A 211 -2.55 16.61 -3.05
CA GLN A 211 -2.28 17.97 -3.49
C GLN A 211 -2.25 18.03 -5.02
N TRP A 212 -2.64 19.17 -5.57
CA TRP A 212 -2.55 19.41 -7.00
C TRP A 212 -1.08 19.50 -7.44
N PRO A 213 -0.73 18.93 -8.61
CA PRO A 213 0.59 19.15 -9.20
C PRO A 213 0.87 20.65 -9.35
N PRO A 214 1.96 21.19 -8.77
CA PRO A 214 2.29 22.59 -8.94
C PRO A 214 2.77 22.86 -10.37
N TYR A 215 2.66 24.11 -10.82
CA TYR A 215 3.12 24.51 -12.15
C TYR A 215 4.61 24.28 -12.39
N PHE A 216 5.42 24.38 -11.34
CA PHE A 216 6.87 24.21 -11.40
C PHE A 216 7.33 23.18 -10.38
N PHE A 217 7.50 21.94 -10.83
CA PHE A 217 8.27 20.92 -10.12
C PHE A 217 8.98 20.01 -11.10
N LEU A 218 10.07 19.41 -10.64
CA LEU A 218 10.79 18.37 -11.36
C LEU A 218 10.75 17.08 -10.54
N ARG A 219 10.35 15.97 -11.19
CA ARG A 219 10.49 14.62 -10.67
C ARG A 219 11.68 13.94 -11.32
N ILE A 220 12.60 13.44 -10.52
CA ILE A 220 13.74 12.62 -10.94
C ILE A 220 13.48 11.20 -10.45
N CYS A 221 13.49 10.23 -11.37
CA CYS A 221 13.33 8.80 -11.11
C CYS A 221 14.40 8.00 -11.87
#